data_AF-A0A256Z4M8-F1
#
_entry.id   AF-A0A256Z4M8-F1
#
_cell.length_a   1.000
_cell.length_b   1.000
_cell.length_c   1.000
_cell.angle_alpha   90.00
_cell.angle_beta   90.00
_cell.angle_gamma   90.00
#
_symmetry.space_group_name_H-M   'P 1'
#
loop_
_entity.id
_entity.type
_entity.pdbx_description
1 polymer ?
#
loop_
_entity_poly.entity_id
_entity_poly.type
_entity_poly.pdbx_seq_one_letter_code
_entity_poly.pdbx_strand_id
1 'polypeptide(L)'
;MVRKAVYTPEAPHPVGAYSQAIVAGDLLTISGQIPVDPATGRLSEGGPGEQTELIMRNIGAILSSVDLDYSDLVKVRIYTTGLKHFKGGLLGEVNITHR
;
A
#
# COMPACT_ATOMS: atom_id res chain seq x y z
N MET A 1 -18.45 -16.24 -4.34
CA MET A 1 -17.03 -15.99 -3.99
C MET A 1 -17.01 -15.10 -2.77
N VAL A 2 -16.49 -15.59 -1.63
CA VAL A 2 -16.42 -14.82 -0.37
C VAL A 2 -15.27 -13.83 -0.47
N ARG A 3 -15.49 -12.59 -0.03
CA ARG A 3 -14.45 -11.56 0.06
C ARG A 3 -14.12 -11.33 1.53
N LYS A 4 -12.84 -11.24 1.86
CA LYS A 4 -12.37 -10.96 3.22
C LYS A 4 -11.66 -9.61 3.25
N ALA A 5 -12.10 -8.71 4.12
CA ALA A 5 -11.39 -7.48 4.37
C ALA A 5 -10.15 -7.73 5.23
N VAL A 6 -9.05 -7.08 4.86
CA VAL A 6 -7.78 -7.10 5.58
C VAL A 6 -7.64 -5.79 6.32
N TYR A 7 -7.17 -5.89 7.56
CA TYR A 7 -6.92 -4.76 8.43
C TYR A 7 -5.71 -5.06 9.33
N THR A 8 -4.84 -4.07 9.46
CA THR A 8 -3.67 -4.04 10.34
C THR A 8 -3.53 -2.63 10.93
N PRO A 9 -3.24 -2.49 12.24
CA PRO A 9 -2.92 -1.20 12.85
C PRO A 9 -1.55 -0.66 12.44
N GLU A 10 -0.69 -1.49 11.83
CA GLU A 10 0.63 -1.11 11.32
C GLU A 10 0.59 -0.41 9.94
N ALA A 11 -0.61 -0.23 9.38
CA ALA A 11 -0.84 0.57 8.16
C ALA A 11 -1.91 1.64 8.40
N PRO A 12 -1.94 2.72 7.59
CA PRO A 12 -2.88 3.82 7.78
C PRO A 12 -4.34 3.37 7.82
N HIS A 13 -5.08 3.93 8.76
CA HIS A 13 -6.51 3.72 8.84
C HIS A 13 -7.23 4.32 7.61
N PRO A 14 -8.18 3.59 7.01
CA PRO A 14 -9.03 4.15 5.97
C PRO A 14 -9.79 5.38 6.45
N VAL A 15 -9.73 6.48 5.68
CA VAL A 15 -10.43 7.75 6.00
C VAL A 15 -11.85 7.77 5.40
N GLY A 16 -12.29 6.66 4.79
CA GLY A 16 -13.60 6.54 4.15
C GLY A 16 -14.10 5.11 4.09
N ALA A 17 -15.19 4.88 3.35
CA ALA A 17 -15.84 3.57 3.23
C ALA A 17 -15.07 2.61 2.29
N TYR A 18 -13.83 2.27 2.65
CA TYR A 18 -12.99 1.29 1.97
C TYR A 18 -12.14 0.49 2.98
N SER A 19 -11.64 -0.68 2.56
CA SER A 19 -10.74 -1.52 3.36
C SER A 19 -9.28 -1.29 2.96
N GLN A 20 -8.33 -1.54 3.87
CA GLN A 20 -6.90 -1.45 3.53
C GLN A 20 -6.53 -2.41 2.39
N ALA A 21 -7.05 -3.63 2.43
CA ALA A 21 -7.03 -4.56 1.31
C ALA A 21 -8.23 -5.50 1.35
N ILE A 22 -8.51 -6.15 0.22
CA ILE A 22 -9.51 -7.22 0.10
C ILE A 22 -8.83 -8.46 -0.49
N VAL A 23 -9.03 -9.60 0.15
CA VAL A 23 -8.75 -10.92 -0.43
C VAL A 23 -10.01 -11.44 -1.13
N ALA A 24 -9.87 -11.83 -2.39
CA ALA A 24 -10.94 -12.43 -3.19
C ALA A 24 -10.39 -13.63 -3.98
N GLY A 25 -10.55 -14.82 -3.40
CA GLY A 25 -9.84 -16.02 -3.87
C GLY A 25 -8.33 -15.83 -3.72
N ASP A 26 -7.63 -16.04 -4.82
CA ASP A 26 -6.17 -16.03 -4.94
C ASP A 26 -5.62 -14.61 -5.22
N LEU A 27 -6.46 -13.59 -5.08
CA LEU A 27 -6.09 -12.20 -5.34
C LEU A 27 -6.21 -11.36 -4.08
N LEU A 28 -5.12 -10.71 -3.72
CA LEU A 28 -5.08 -9.63 -2.74
C LEU A 28 -4.98 -8.30 -3.49
N THR A 29 -5.99 -7.45 -3.30
CA THR A 29 -5.97 -6.08 -3.83
C THR A 29 -5.78 -5.11 -2.67
N ILE A 30 -4.68 -4.36 -2.68
CA ILE A 30 -4.37 -3.34 -1.67
C ILE A 30 -4.90 -2.00 -2.15
N SER A 31 -5.64 -1.29 -1.30
CA SER A 31 -6.09 0.07 -1.56
C SER A 31 -4.89 1.02 -1.68
N GLY A 32 -5.06 2.13 -2.40
CA GLY A 32 -4.00 3.12 -2.58
C GLY A 32 -3.41 3.56 -1.24
N GLN A 33 -2.09 3.42 -1.11
CA GLN A 33 -1.35 3.84 0.08
C GLN A 33 -0.79 5.24 -0.13
N ILE A 34 -0.92 6.08 0.90
CA ILE A 34 -0.40 7.45 0.96
C ILE A 34 0.69 7.52 2.03
N PRO A 35 1.57 8.55 2.02
CA PRO A 35 2.70 8.61 2.94
C PRO A 35 2.23 9.12 4.31
N VAL A 36 1.28 8.41 4.93
CA VAL A 36 0.79 8.68 6.28
C VAL A 36 1.49 7.72 7.23
N ASP A 37 1.99 8.24 8.34
CA ASP A 37 2.54 7.41 9.39
C ASP A 37 1.39 6.82 10.23
N PRO A 38 1.28 5.48 10.34
CA PRO A 38 0.17 4.83 11.03
C PRO A 38 0.13 5.09 12.54
N ALA A 39 1.26 5.39 13.17
CA ALA A 39 1.33 5.68 14.60
C ALA A 39 0.84 7.09 14.92
N THR A 40 1.10 8.06 14.03
CA THR A 40 0.71 9.46 14.25
C THR A 40 -0.54 9.89 13.48
N GLY A 41 -0.92 9.16 12.43
CA GLY A 41 -1.97 9.55 11.49
C GLY A 41 -1.61 10.78 10.63
N ARG A 42 -0.35 11.24 10.66
CA ARG A 42 0.09 12.45 9.95
C ARG A 42 0.71 12.10 8.61
N LEU A 43 0.49 12.96 7.63
CA LEU A 43 1.19 12.92 6.35
C LEU A 43 2.68 13.23 6.58
N SER A 44 3.56 12.50 5.91
CA SER A 44 4.99 12.76 5.92
C SER A 44 5.28 14.16 5.37
N GLU A 45 6.05 14.93 6.14
CA GLU A 45 6.55 16.25 5.76
C GLU A 45 7.85 16.13 4.91
N GLY A 46 8.31 14.89 4.70
CA GLY A 46 9.52 14.57 3.97
C GLY A 46 9.43 14.70 2.45
N GLY A 47 10.57 14.49 1.78
CA GLY A 47 10.67 14.53 0.33
C GLY A 47 10.09 13.29 -0.37
N PRO A 48 10.04 13.27 -1.72
CA PRO A 48 9.46 12.15 -2.48
C PRO A 48 10.05 10.76 -2.16
N GLY A 49 11.35 10.69 -1.81
CA GLY A 49 12.00 9.45 -1.40
C GLY A 49 11.46 8.92 -0.07
N GLU A 50 11.45 9.76 0.95
CA GLU A 50 10.93 9.43 2.29
C GLU A 50 9.43 9.11 2.26
N GLN A 51 8.67 9.83 1.44
CA GLN A 51 7.27 9.52 1.19
C GLN A 51 7.08 8.14 0.53
N THR A 52 7.89 7.83 -0.49
CA THR A 52 7.86 6.51 -1.16
C THR A 52 8.22 5.39 -0.20
N GLU A 53 9.25 5.57 0.63
CA GLU A 53 9.67 4.58 1.62
C GLU A 53 8.55 4.30 2.64
N LEU A 54 7.89 5.36 3.14
CA LEU A 54 6.77 5.20 4.05
C LEU A 54 5.58 4.49 3.40
N ILE A 55 5.26 4.82 2.14
CA ILE A 55 4.22 4.13 1.36
C ILE A 55 4.55 2.64 1.24
N MET A 56 5.79 2.30 0.89
CA MET A 56 6.22 0.90 0.77
C MET A 56 6.15 0.19 2.12
N ARG A 57 6.58 0.82 3.22
CA ARG A 57 6.45 0.27 4.59
C ARG A 57 5.01 -0.07 4.93
N ASN A 58 4.07 0.82 4.60
CA ASN A 58 2.64 0.61 4.83
C ASN A 58 2.09 -0.57 4.00
N ILE A 59 2.55 -0.73 2.74
CA ILE A 59 2.23 -1.90 1.91
C ILE A 59 2.78 -3.18 2.55
N GLY A 60 4.03 -3.16 3.01
CA GLY A 60 4.67 -4.28 3.71
C GLY A 60 3.89 -4.73 4.96
N ALA A 61 3.39 -3.77 5.75
CA ALA A 61 2.55 -4.10 6.91
C ALA A 61 1.26 -4.83 6.52
N ILE A 62 0.58 -4.39 5.45
CA ILE A 62 -0.63 -5.04 4.94
C ILE A 62 -0.31 -6.45 4.43
N LEU A 63 0.78 -6.62 3.68
CA LEU A 63 1.28 -7.91 3.20
C LEU A 63 1.52 -8.88 4.36
N SER A 64 2.30 -8.47 5.35
CA SER A 64 2.65 -9.32 6.50
C SER A 64 1.43 -9.69 7.35
N SER A 65 0.38 -8.86 7.36
CA SER A 65 -0.87 -9.18 8.07
C SER A 65 -1.64 -10.38 7.48
N VAL A 66 -1.27 -10.82 6.28
CA VAL A 66 -1.82 -11.98 5.58
C VAL A 66 -0.74 -12.97 5.14
N ASP A 67 0.40 -12.98 5.85
CA ASP A 67 1.52 -13.90 5.64
C ASP A 67 2.16 -13.83 4.24
N LEU A 68 2.12 -12.65 3.61
CA LEU A 68 2.75 -12.37 2.33
C LEU A 68 3.93 -11.41 2.48
N ASP A 69 4.75 -11.31 1.43
CA ASP A 69 5.84 -10.34 1.34
C ASP A 69 5.92 -9.66 -0.03
N TYR A 70 6.98 -8.85 -0.24
CA TYR A 70 7.14 -8.10 -1.49
C TYR A 70 7.40 -8.98 -2.72
N SER A 71 7.78 -10.25 -2.54
CA SER A 71 7.98 -11.20 -3.64
C SER A 71 6.66 -11.71 -4.24
N ASP A 72 5.55 -11.61 -3.49
CA ASP A 72 4.20 -11.93 -3.99
C ASP A 72 3.62 -10.85 -4.92
N LEU A 73 4.28 -9.69 -5.02
CA LEU A 73 3.79 -8.57 -5.82
C LEU A 73 3.85 -8.87 -7.32
N VAL A 74 2.69 -8.86 -7.99
CA VAL A 74 2.62 -9.08 -9.44
C VAL A 74 2.48 -7.77 -10.24
N LYS A 75 1.91 -6.72 -9.66
CA LYS A 75 1.70 -5.43 -10.33
C LYS A 75 1.65 -4.27 -9.34
N VAL A 76 2.21 -3.13 -9.72
CA VAL A 76 2.25 -1.89 -8.91
C VAL A 76 1.94 -0.67 -9.82
N ARG A 77 0.92 0.17 -9.54
CA ARG A 77 0.53 1.34 -10.41
C ARG A 77 0.76 2.72 -9.83
N ILE A 78 1.64 3.47 -10.46
CA ILE A 78 2.27 4.58 -9.78
C ILE A 78 1.58 5.93 -9.96
N TYR A 79 1.14 6.60 -8.88
CA TYR A 79 0.56 7.95 -8.94
C TYR A 79 1.49 8.99 -8.33
N THR A 80 1.88 9.97 -9.15
CA THR A 80 2.72 11.11 -8.72
C THR A 80 2.06 12.43 -9.11
N THR A 81 2.26 13.46 -8.29
CA THR A 81 1.76 14.82 -8.52
C THR A 81 2.60 15.60 -9.54
N GLY A 82 3.71 15.04 -10.05
CA GLY A 82 4.42 15.63 -11.17
C GLY A 82 5.58 14.78 -11.70
N LEU A 83 5.67 14.66 -13.03
CA LEU A 83 6.74 13.91 -13.72
C LEU A 83 8.16 14.34 -13.32
N LYS A 84 8.36 15.58 -12.86
CA LYS A 84 9.66 16.06 -12.36
C LYS A 84 10.20 15.26 -11.17
N HIS A 85 9.31 14.60 -10.41
CA HIS A 85 9.67 13.73 -9.30
C HIS A 85 10.00 12.30 -9.77
N PHE A 86 9.72 11.97 -11.03
CA PHE A 86 10.05 10.70 -11.68
C PHE A 86 11.50 10.68 -12.20
N LYS A 87 12.45 11.25 -11.46
CA LYS A 87 13.88 11.05 -11.73
C LYS A 87 14.35 9.82 -10.95
N GLY A 88 13.97 8.61 -11.38
CA GLY A 88 14.50 7.36 -10.81
C GLY A 88 13.53 6.26 -10.41
N GLY A 89 12.24 6.39 -10.71
CA GLY A 89 11.26 5.28 -10.61
C GLY A 89 10.66 5.04 -9.22
N LEU A 90 9.48 4.41 -9.24
CA LEU A 90 8.63 3.92 -8.14
C LEU A 90 7.61 4.92 -7.57
N LEU A 91 6.35 4.46 -7.36
CA LEU A 91 5.27 5.04 -6.52
C LEU A 91 3.85 4.37 -6.64
N GLY A 92 3.53 3.07 -6.42
CA GLY A 92 2.28 2.49 -7.02
C GLY A 92 1.31 1.56 -6.31
N GLU A 93 0.16 1.33 -6.97
CA GLU A 93 -1.01 0.53 -6.62
C GLU A 93 -0.73 -0.95 -6.82
N VAL A 94 -0.60 -1.61 -5.68
CA VAL A 94 -0.14 -2.96 -5.59
C VAL A 94 -1.31 -3.93 -5.79
N ASN A 95 -1.32 -4.62 -6.92
CA ASN A 95 -2.19 -5.76 -7.19
C ASN A 95 -1.33 -7.03 -7.05
N ILE A 96 -1.77 -7.97 -6.23
CA ILE A 96 -1.01 -9.13 -5.78
C ILE A 96 -1.86 -10.36 -6.06
N THR A 97 -1.29 -11.34 -6.75
CA THR A 97 -1.93 -12.62 -6.99
C THR A 97 -1.12 -13.66 -6.24
N HIS A 98 -1.72 -14.28 -5.23
CA HIS A 98 -1.14 -15.35 -4.44
C HIS A 98 -1.86 -16.65 -4.77
N ARG A 99 -1.13 -17.73 -5.09
CA ARG A 99 -1.71 -19.04 -5.45
C ARG A 99 -2.35 -19.76 -4.26
#